data_AF-A0A512CG57-F1
#
_entry.id   AF-A0A512CG57-F1
#
_cell.length_a   1.000
_cell.length_b   1.000
_cell.length_c   1.000
_cell.angle_alpha   90.00
_cell.angle_beta   90.00
_cell.angle_gamma   90.00
#
_symmetry.space_group_name_H-M   'P 1'
#
loop_
_entity.id
_entity.type
_entity.pdbx_description
1 polymer ?
#
loop_
_entity_poly.entity_id
_entity_poly.type
_entity_poly.pdbx_seq_one_letter_code
_entity_poly.pdbx_strand_id
1 'polypeptide(L)'
;MELKRIDNLWHFFATQNQLFLKKEIDNKVLYVFAKNKIKLVHSFNPRFTAQSSLSISPESFEMAVETYAASKKRFGLPAAINMQQRVFFPKELLKLTSRFSLIVEKDRFKNLRVTLEPFAPKNIKETSSPINLISETLWSFRYFSNTVKN
;
A
#
# COMPACT_ATOMS: atom_id res chain seq x y z
N MET A 1 14.89 12.75 -12.20
CA MET A 1 14.64 11.53 -12.99
C MET A 1 13.66 10.58 -12.31
N GLU A 2 13.74 10.37 -10.99
CA GLU A 2 12.83 9.46 -10.26
C GLU A 2 11.35 9.88 -10.26
N LEU A 3 11.04 11.16 -10.07
CA LEU A 3 9.65 11.65 -10.04
C LEU A 3 8.89 11.34 -11.34
N LYS A 4 9.50 11.66 -12.49
CA LYS A 4 8.94 11.34 -13.81
C LYS A 4 8.71 9.84 -14.00
N ARG A 5 9.60 9.00 -13.46
CA ARG A 5 9.46 7.54 -13.48
C ARG A 5 8.27 7.07 -12.64
N ILE A 6 8.11 7.61 -11.43
CA ILE A 6 6.97 7.32 -10.54
C ILE A 6 5.66 7.78 -11.19
N ASP A 7 5.65 9.00 -11.76
CA ASP A 7 4.53 9.54 -12.52
C ASP A 7 4.11 8.63 -13.66
N ASN A 8 5.06 8.27 -14.53
CA ASN A 8 4.81 7.38 -15.67
C ASN A 8 4.23 6.03 -15.24
N LEU A 9 4.72 5.50 -14.12
CA LEU A 9 4.25 4.22 -13.59
C LEU A 9 2.79 4.29 -13.14
N TRP A 10 2.41 5.34 -12.40
CA TRP A 10 1.02 5.50 -11.96
C TRP A 10 0.09 5.80 -13.13
N HIS A 11 0.51 6.63 -14.09
CA HIS A 11 -0.27 6.85 -15.32
C HIS A 11 -0.44 5.56 -16.13
N PHE A 12 0.60 4.73 -16.23
CA PHE A 12 0.51 3.42 -16.85
C PHE A 12 -0.57 2.55 -16.17
N PHE A 13 -0.57 2.48 -14.83
CA PHE A 13 -1.60 1.74 -14.11
C PHE A 13 -3.01 2.29 -14.32
N ALA A 14 -3.16 3.63 -14.34
CA ALA A 14 -4.42 4.29 -14.62
C ALA A 14 -4.98 3.87 -15.99
N THR A 15 -4.16 4.01 -17.04
CA THR A 15 -4.54 3.69 -18.42
C THR A 15 -4.85 2.20 -18.60
N GLN A 16 -3.98 1.31 -18.12
CA GLN A 16 -4.15 -0.14 -18.31
C GLN A 16 -5.36 -0.72 -17.58
N ASN A 17 -5.80 -0.07 -16.51
CA ASN A 17 -6.92 -0.54 -15.68
C ASN A 17 -8.19 0.29 -15.87
N GLN A 18 -8.17 1.28 -16.77
CA GLN A 18 -9.26 2.24 -16.96
C GLN A 18 -9.70 2.90 -15.63
N LEU A 19 -8.73 3.23 -14.79
CA LEU A 19 -8.95 3.86 -13.49
C LEU A 19 -8.64 5.34 -13.56
N PHE A 20 -9.46 6.14 -12.89
CA PHE A 20 -9.13 7.55 -12.67
C PHE A 20 -7.97 7.66 -11.68
N LEU A 21 -6.94 8.42 -12.07
CA LEU A 21 -5.82 8.77 -11.22
C LEU A 21 -5.96 10.23 -10.80
N LYS A 22 -6.17 10.47 -9.49
CA LYS A 22 -6.08 11.81 -8.92
C LYS A 22 -4.64 12.04 -8.45
N LYS A 23 -4.03 13.13 -8.90
CA LYS A 23 -2.70 13.58 -8.45
C LYS A 23 -2.84 14.91 -7.72
N GLU A 24 -2.30 15.01 -6.53
CA GLU A 24 -2.21 16.26 -5.77
C GLU A 24 -0.74 16.55 -5.43
N ILE A 25 -0.35 17.81 -5.55
CA ILE A 25 1.01 18.26 -5.26
C ILE A 25 0.89 19.46 -4.32
N ASP A 26 1.29 19.24 -3.07
CA ASP A 26 1.49 20.29 -2.07
C ASP A 26 2.84 20.05 -1.38
N ASN A 27 2.90 20.01 -0.04
CA ASN A 27 4.09 19.62 0.72
C ASN A 27 4.48 18.15 0.51
N LYS A 28 3.54 17.33 0.02
CA LYS A 28 3.71 15.95 -0.39
C LYS A 28 3.09 15.76 -1.78
N VAL A 29 3.61 14.78 -2.51
CA VAL A 29 2.96 14.30 -3.74
C VAL A 29 2.06 13.14 -3.36
N LEU A 30 0.79 13.19 -3.78
CA LEU A 30 -0.22 12.18 -3.55
C LEU A 30 -0.73 11.63 -4.88
N TYR A 31 -0.77 10.30 -5.00
CA TYR A 31 -1.45 9.60 -6.08
C TYR A 31 -2.58 8.79 -5.48
N VAL A 32 -3.80 8.97 -5.97
CA VAL A 32 -5.00 8.32 -5.46
C VAL A 32 -5.71 7.60 -6.58
N PHE A 33 -5.97 6.31 -6.35
CA PHE A 33 -6.91 5.50 -7.13
C PHE A 33 -8.10 5.10 -6.27
N ALA A 34 -9.24 4.88 -6.92
CA ALA A 34 -10.42 4.28 -6.33
C ALA A 34 -10.90 3.13 -7.23
N LYS A 35 -11.15 1.96 -6.63
CA LYS A 35 -11.71 0.80 -7.32
C LYS A 35 -12.51 -0.04 -6.32
N ASN A 36 -13.74 -0.42 -6.66
CA ASN A 36 -14.60 -1.26 -5.81
C ASN A 36 -14.75 -0.73 -4.37
N LYS A 37 -14.93 0.58 -4.19
CA LYS A 37 -14.97 1.27 -2.87
C LYS A 37 -13.69 1.14 -2.04
N ILE A 38 -12.60 0.66 -2.64
CA ILE A 38 -11.27 0.63 -2.04
C ILE A 38 -10.44 1.74 -2.66
N LYS A 39 -9.83 2.54 -1.78
CA LYS A 39 -8.92 3.62 -2.11
C LYS A 39 -7.49 3.15 -1.93
N LEU A 40 -6.67 3.43 -2.93
CA LEU A 40 -5.21 3.27 -2.91
C LEU A 40 -4.58 4.65 -2.92
N VAL A 41 -3.74 4.95 -1.93
CA VAL A 41 -3.03 6.23 -1.83
C VAL A 41 -1.53 5.97 -1.73
N HIS A 42 -0.77 6.57 -2.63
CA HIS A 42 0.68 6.63 -2.54
C HIS A 42 1.09 8.06 -2.21
N SER A 43 1.88 8.23 -1.16
CA SER A 43 2.32 9.55 -0.70
C SER A 43 3.83 9.59 -0.48
N PHE A 44 4.49 10.66 -0.89
CA PHE A 44 5.90 10.89 -0.58
C PHE A 44 6.26 12.37 -0.57
N ASN A 45 7.37 12.70 0.09
CA ASN A 45 7.94 14.05 0.04
C ASN A 45 8.69 14.24 -1.30
N PRO A 46 8.38 15.25 -2.12
CA PRO A 46 9.06 15.47 -3.39
C PRO A 46 10.57 15.73 -3.24
N ARG A 47 11.02 16.23 -2.08
CA ARG A 47 12.43 16.44 -1.75
C ARG A 47 13.13 15.16 -1.27
N PHE A 48 12.37 14.18 -0.75
CA PHE A 48 12.87 12.92 -0.20
C PHE A 48 11.95 11.76 -0.58
N THR A 49 12.10 11.25 -1.80
CA THR A 49 11.30 10.15 -2.38
C THR A 49 11.42 8.83 -1.60
N ALA A 50 12.49 8.66 -0.83
CA ALA A 50 12.70 7.49 0.03
C ALA A 50 11.70 7.41 1.20
N GLN A 51 11.17 8.55 1.65
CA GLN A 51 10.08 8.61 2.64
C GLN A 51 8.74 8.53 1.91
N SER A 52 8.45 7.34 1.41
CA SER A 52 7.23 7.05 0.67
C SER A 52 6.37 6.02 1.40
N SER A 53 5.07 6.23 1.39
CA SER A 53 4.09 5.32 1.96
C SER A 53 3.02 4.97 0.94
N LEU A 54 2.50 3.75 1.06
CA LEU A 54 1.36 3.28 0.29
C LEU A 54 0.29 2.76 1.24
N SER A 55 -0.89 3.38 1.24
CA SER A 55 -2.02 2.94 2.04
C SER A 55 -3.16 2.43 1.16
N ILE A 56 -3.80 1.34 1.58
CA ILE A 56 -4.97 0.75 0.94
C ILE A 56 -6.07 0.60 1.99
N SER A 57 -7.25 1.15 1.74
CA SER A 57 -8.38 1.09 2.67
C SER A 57 -9.70 1.25 1.94
N PRO A 58 -10.84 0.86 2.55
CA PRO A 58 -12.15 1.31 2.11
C PRO A 58 -12.23 2.84 2.06
N GLU A 59 -13.01 3.39 1.14
CA GLU A 59 -13.32 4.82 1.09
C GLU A 59 -14.06 5.30 2.34
N SER A 60 -14.81 4.40 2.99
CA SER A 60 -15.53 4.62 4.24
C SER A 60 -14.66 4.47 5.49
N PHE A 61 -13.35 4.23 5.35
CA PHE A 61 -12.47 4.06 6.49
C PHE A 61 -12.39 5.37 7.29
N GLU A 62 -12.75 5.30 8.57
CA GLU A 62 -12.72 6.45 9.47
C GLU A 62 -11.42 6.52 10.28
N MET A 63 -11.47 7.11 11.48
CA MET A 63 -10.35 7.15 12.41
C MET A 63 -10.02 5.75 12.93
N ALA A 64 -8.75 5.39 12.88
CA ALA A 64 -8.25 4.14 13.44
C ALA A 64 -8.48 4.09 14.95
N VAL A 65 -9.01 2.98 15.44
CA VAL A 65 -9.18 2.68 16.88
C VAL A 65 -8.22 1.61 17.35
N GLU A 66 -7.78 0.73 16.44
CA GLU A 66 -6.78 -0.30 16.69
C GLU A 66 -5.65 -0.18 15.64
N THR A 67 -4.40 -0.28 16.08
CA THR A 67 -3.22 -0.26 15.20
C THR A 67 -2.31 -1.44 15.51
N TYR A 68 -1.98 -2.19 14.48
CA TYR A 68 -1.09 -3.34 14.49
C TYR A 68 0.07 -3.05 13.56
N ALA A 69 1.32 -3.16 14.03
CA ALA A 69 2.49 -2.92 13.20
C ALA A 69 3.40 -4.15 13.17
N ALA A 70 3.86 -4.50 11.98
CA ALA A 70 4.87 -5.53 11.75
C ALA A 70 6.02 -4.90 10.95
N SER A 71 7.14 -4.66 11.63
CA SER A 71 8.31 -4.02 11.03
C SER A 71 9.12 -4.99 10.18
N LYS A 72 9.84 -4.46 9.19
CA LYS A 72 10.81 -5.22 8.40
C LYS A 72 11.83 -5.89 9.33
N LYS A 73 12.04 -7.20 9.18
CA LYS A 73 13.12 -7.91 9.89
C LYS A 73 14.47 -7.24 9.56
N ARG A 74 15.12 -6.64 10.55
CA ARG A 74 16.50 -6.15 10.46
C ARG A 74 17.37 -7.07 11.31
N PHE A 75 18.47 -7.59 10.72
CA PHE A 75 19.51 -8.35 11.43
C PHE A 75 19.07 -9.65 12.13
N GLY A 76 18.25 -10.49 11.50
CA GLY A 76 17.94 -11.84 12.00
C GLY A 76 17.08 -11.90 13.28
N LEU A 77 16.92 -10.79 13.98
CA LEU A 77 16.06 -10.66 15.14
C LEU A 77 14.64 -10.24 14.68
N PRO A 78 13.58 -10.99 15.04
CA PRO A 78 12.23 -10.50 14.85
C PRO A 78 12.10 -9.21 15.66
N ALA A 79 11.60 -8.13 15.03
CA ALA A 79 11.16 -6.96 15.78
C ALA A 79 10.23 -7.45 16.90
N ALA A 80 10.36 -6.88 18.10
CA ALA A 80 9.54 -7.26 19.25
C ALA A 80 8.08 -6.93 18.96
N ILE A 81 7.38 -7.88 18.33
CA ILE A 81 5.94 -7.84 18.11
C ILE A 81 5.35 -8.34 19.43
N ASN A 82 4.63 -7.47 20.15
CA ASN A 82 3.83 -7.90 21.30
C ASN A 82 2.96 -9.08 20.85
N MET A 83 3.12 -10.26 21.46
CA MET A 83 2.47 -11.50 21.01
C MET A 83 0.93 -11.38 20.95
N GLN A 84 0.35 -10.46 21.73
CA GLN A 84 -1.08 -10.14 21.73
C GLN A 84 -1.57 -9.47 20.43
N GLN A 85 -0.68 -8.91 19.61
CA GLN A 85 -1.03 -8.21 18.36
C GLN A 85 -1.10 -9.11 17.13
N ARG A 86 -0.80 -10.41 17.25
CA ARG A 86 -0.87 -11.39 16.14
C ARG A 86 -2.29 -11.83 15.78
N VAL A 87 -3.30 -11.51 16.59
CA VAL A 87 -4.62 -12.15 16.51
C VAL A 87 -5.38 -11.77 15.24
N PHE A 88 -5.01 -10.70 14.54
CA PHE A 88 -5.75 -10.26 13.35
C PHE A 88 -4.83 -9.92 12.15
N PHE A 89 -3.99 -10.87 11.78
CA PHE A 89 -3.13 -10.71 10.60
C PHE A 89 -3.23 -11.93 9.68
N PRO A 90 -3.83 -11.80 8.48
CA PRO A 90 -3.75 -12.86 7.48
C PRO A 90 -2.28 -13.22 7.24
N LYS A 91 -1.95 -14.51 7.33
CA LYS A 91 -0.56 -15.00 7.22
C LYS A 91 0.07 -14.59 5.89
N GLU A 92 -0.75 -14.39 4.87
CA GLU A 92 -0.42 -13.95 3.54
C GLU A 92 0.20 -12.55 3.55
N LEU A 93 -0.35 -11.61 4.33
CA LEU A 93 0.17 -10.25 4.44
C LEU A 93 1.53 -10.22 5.15
N LEU A 94 1.80 -11.16 6.05
CA LEU A 94 3.11 -11.26 6.71
C LEU A 94 4.26 -11.49 5.72
N LYS A 95 3.99 -12.02 4.53
CA LYS A 95 5.02 -12.16 3.46
C LYS A 95 5.61 -10.81 3.05
N LEU A 96 4.84 -9.72 3.19
CA LEU A 96 5.27 -8.36 2.86
C LEU A 96 6.32 -7.82 3.84
N THR A 97 6.38 -8.35 5.07
CA THR A 97 7.32 -7.89 6.11
C THR A 97 8.79 -8.20 5.80
N SER A 98 9.05 -9.02 4.77
CA SER A 98 10.39 -9.22 4.22
C SER A 98 10.94 -7.94 3.55
N ARG A 99 10.06 -7.11 3.00
CA ARG A 99 10.42 -5.94 2.18
C ARG A 99 9.99 -4.61 2.79
N PHE A 100 8.84 -4.60 3.48
CA PHE A 100 8.19 -3.40 3.99
C PHE A 100 8.00 -3.49 5.50
N SER A 101 8.02 -2.36 6.19
CA SER A 101 7.25 -2.21 7.42
C SER A 101 5.77 -2.13 7.04
N LEU A 102 4.95 -2.87 7.77
CA LEU A 102 3.56 -3.10 7.47
C LEU A 102 2.74 -2.64 8.67
N ILE A 103 1.85 -1.67 8.45
CA ILE A 103 0.97 -1.14 9.47
C ILE A 103 -0.46 -1.51 9.05
N VAL A 104 -1.21 -2.15 9.94
CA VAL A 104 -2.63 -2.46 9.74
C VAL A 104 -3.42 -1.77 10.82
N GLU A 105 -4.35 -0.96 10.39
CA GLU A 105 -5.23 -0.20 11.25
C GLU A 105 -6.66 -0.65 11.03
N LYS A 106 -7.46 -0.55 12.08
CA LYS A 106 -8.87 -0.90 12.03
C LYS A 106 -9.68 0.23 12.63
N ASP A 107 -10.76 0.60 11.96
CA ASP A 107 -11.69 1.62 12.46
C ASP A 107 -12.79 1.00 13.36
N ARG A 108 -13.63 1.87 13.93
CA ARG A 108 -14.77 1.47 14.77
C ARG A 108 -15.81 0.59 14.05
N PHE A 109 -15.82 0.62 12.72
CA PHE A 109 -16.71 -0.16 11.86
C PHE A 109 -16.07 -1.47 11.37
N LYS A 110 -14.89 -1.80 11.89
CA LYS A 110 -14.10 -2.99 11.51
C LYS A 110 -13.57 -2.95 10.07
N ASN A 111 -13.56 -1.77 9.43
CA ASN A 111 -12.83 -1.60 8.18
C ASN A 111 -11.34 -1.64 8.45
N LEU A 112 -10.55 -2.13 7.49
CA LEU A 112 -9.11 -2.25 7.60
C LEU A 112 -8.41 -1.27 6.68
N ARG A 113 -7.34 -0.66 7.17
CA ARG A 113 -6.37 0.09 6.39
C ARG A 113 -5.02 -0.59 6.49
N VAL A 114 -4.37 -0.81 5.36
CA VAL A 114 -3.03 -1.40 5.29
C VAL A 114 -2.08 -0.37 4.72
N THR A 115 -0.99 -0.09 5.43
CA THR A 115 0.05 0.85 5.02
C THR A 115 1.41 0.15 4.91
N LEU A 116 2.10 0.38 3.80
CA LEU A 116 3.45 -0.12 3.51
C LEU A 116 4.47 1.02 3.54
N GLU A 117 5.55 0.84 4.30
CA GLU A 117 6.64 1.83 4.40
C GLU A 117 8.03 1.17 4.47
N PRO A 118 9.04 1.67 3.74
CA PRO A 118 8.94 2.61 2.63
C PRO A 118 8.38 1.91 1.36
N PHE A 119 7.51 2.57 0.62
CA PHE A 119 7.01 2.08 -0.67
C PHE A 119 7.55 2.93 -1.84
N ALA A 120 8.66 2.53 -2.44
CA ALA A 120 9.20 3.19 -3.62
C ALA A 120 8.81 2.39 -4.89
N PRO A 121 7.87 2.88 -5.72
CA PRO A 121 7.51 2.19 -6.96
C PRO A 121 8.73 2.15 -7.87
N LYS A 122 9.15 0.97 -8.34
CA LYS A 122 10.36 0.78 -9.18
C LYS A 122 9.99 0.37 -10.60
N ASN A 123 9.25 -0.72 -10.71
CA ASN A 123 8.74 -1.29 -11.96
C ASN A 123 7.31 -1.79 -11.73
N ILE A 124 6.66 -2.23 -12.80
CA ILE A 124 5.24 -2.57 -12.79
C ILE A 124 4.99 -3.76 -11.85
N LYS A 125 5.76 -4.85 -11.98
CA LYS A 125 5.60 -6.07 -11.18
C LYS A 125 5.81 -5.84 -9.69
N GLU A 126 6.87 -5.12 -9.31
CA GLU A 126 7.19 -4.84 -7.91
C GLU A 126 6.17 -3.89 -7.26
N THR A 127 5.49 -3.07 -8.07
CA THR A 127 4.48 -2.13 -7.59
C THR A 127 3.12 -2.80 -7.47
N SER A 128 2.69 -3.56 -8.49
CA SER A 128 1.37 -4.20 -8.49
C SER A 128 1.28 -5.42 -7.58
N SER A 129 2.36 -6.19 -7.42
CA SER A 129 2.35 -7.42 -6.63
C SER A 129 1.91 -7.22 -5.16
N PRO A 130 2.48 -6.29 -4.37
CA PRO A 130 2.02 -6.07 -3.00
C PRO A 130 0.60 -5.51 -2.93
N ILE A 131 0.20 -4.65 -3.88
CA ILE A 131 -1.14 -4.06 -3.94
C ILE A 131 -2.20 -5.13 -4.19
N ASN A 132 -1.95 -5.99 -5.19
CA ASN A 132 -2.83 -7.09 -5.53
C ASN A 132 -2.88 -8.12 -4.40
N LEU A 133 -1.76 -8.44 -3.76
CA LEU A 133 -1.74 -9.34 -2.61
C LEU A 133 -2.63 -8.82 -1.47
N ILE A 134 -2.50 -7.54 -1.09
CA ILE A 134 -3.35 -6.93 -0.07
C ILE A 134 -4.82 -7.00 -0.47
N SER A 135 -5.12 -6.63 -1.72
CA SER A 135 -6.50 -6.52 -2.19
C SER A 135 -7.20 -7.88 -2.28
N GLU A 136 -6.48 -8.90 -2.73
CA GLU A 136 -6.98 -10.27 -2.80
C GLU A 136 -7.17 -10.86 -1.40
N THR A 137 -6.25 -10.57 -0.48
CA THR A 137 -6.30 -11.12 0.88
C THR A 137 -7.43 -10.52 1.71
N LEU A 138 -7.70 -9.21 1.57
CA LEU A 138 -8.66 -8.52 2.43
C LEU A 138 -10.05 -8.34 1.80
N TRP A 139 -10.13 -8.25 0.48
CA TRP A 139 -11.37 -7.91 -0.23
C TRP A 139 -11.68 -8.84 -1.40
N SER A 140 -10.91 -9.93 -1.57
CA SER A 140 -11.15 -10.97 -2.57
C SER A 140 -11.22 -10.46 -4.02
N PHE A 141 -10.51 -9.37 -4.35
CA PHE A 141 -10.40 -8.88 -5.71
C PHE A 141 -8.98 -8.41 -6.05
N ARG A 142 -8.68 -8.40 -7.36
CA ARG A 142 -7.42 -7.90 -7.88
C ARG A 142 -7.50 -6.41 -8.23
N TYR A 143 -6.61 -5.61 -7.65
CA TYR A 143 -6.61 -4.16 -7.87
C TYR A 143 -6.19 -3.78 -9.29
N PHE A 144 -5.03 -4.27 -9.73
CA PHE A 144 -4.50 -4.08 -11.08
C PHE A 144 -4.46 -5.41 -11.87
N SER A 145 -4.93 -5.41 -13.11
CA SER A 145 -4.97 -6.57 -13.99
C SER A 145 -3.59 -7.14 -14.32
N ASN A 146 -3.55 -8.42 -14.72
CA ASN A 146 -2.34 -9.12 -15.15
C ASN A 146 -1.90 -8.81 -16.58
N THR A 147 -2.72 -8.08 -17.35
CA THR A 147 -2.45 -7.79 -18.76
C THR A 147 -1.27 -6.86 -18.99
N VAL A 148 -0.52 -6.52 -17.94
CA VAL A 148 0.84 -6.00 -18.05
C VAL A 148 1.74 -7.07 -18.69
N LYS A 149 1.71 -7.17 -20.01
CA LYS A 149 2.82 -7.75 -20.76
C LYS A 149 4.00 -6.80 -20.58
N ASN A 150 5.12 -7.34 -20.08
CA ASN A 150 6.41 -6.64 -20.07
C ASN A 150 6.79 -6.19 -21.48
#